data_AF-A0A969MM90-F1
#
_entry.id   AF-A0A969MM90-F1
#
_cell.length_a   1.000
_cell.length_b   1.000
_cell.length_c   1.000
_cell.angle_alpha   90.00
_cell.angle_beta   90.00
_cell.angle_gamma   90.00
#
_symmetry.space_group_name_H-M   'P 1'
#
loop_
_entity.id
_entity.type
_entity.pdbx_description
1 polymer ?
#
loop_
_entity_poly.entity_id
_entity_poly.type
_entity_poly.pdbx_seq_one_letter_code
_entity_poly.pdbx_strand_id
1 'polypeptide(L)'
;MATTKKYNDSDASISFDGSLFTRYPFEIDSNKVSIPSFVLTVKEFKSLYDRDKTKDKEQALSEFSYIAHSEDVRSPYREMQDEHRKQTLKQEYLAGKEPDRLVAEAQKKYSELCNTRPIKLLKAAYSGCDKLMEYFHSVDLNEVDEQGKLVNKATDLARNLKEVGGIVEALKKIEDLVKQDLSFQKAKIRGNAEVNEWEK
;
A
#
# COMPACT_ATOMS: atom_id res chain seq x y z
N MET A 1 49.24 -40.72 6.23
CA MET A 1 49.25 -39.24 6.27
C MET A 1 47.85 -38.75 5.92
N ALA A 2 47.04 -38.46 6.95
CA ALA A 2 45.73 -37.86 6.80
C ALA A 2 45.83 -36.42 7.31
N THR A 3 45.78 -35.44 6.41
CA THR A 3 45.84 -34.02 6.74
C THR A 3 44.43 -33.51 7.03
N THR A 4 44.21 -33.22 8.30
CA THR A 4 43.02 -32.59 8.87
C THR A 4 42.87 -31.13 8.45
N LYS A 5 41.59 -30.75 8.24
CA LYS A 5 40.99 -29.42 8.09
C LYS A 5 41.73 -28.27 8.80
N LYS A 6 41.85 -27.14 8.09
CA LYS A 6 41.59 -25.81 8.64
C LYS A 6 40.68 -25.06 7.66
N TYR A 7 39.38 -25.07 7.95
CA TYR A 7 38.46 -24.09 7.39
C TYR A 7 38.63 -22.85 8.25
N ASN A 8 39.06 -21.75 7.64
CA ASN A 8 39.24 -20.48 8.34
C ASN A 8 37.85 -19.86 8.58
N ASP A 9 37.43 -19.81 9.84
CA ASP A 9 36.28 -19.04 10.31
C ASP A 9 36.65 -17.56 10.39
N SER A 10 36.73 -16.90 9.23
CA SER A 10 36.81 -15.45 9.13
C SER A 10 36.23 -15.02 7.79
N ASP A 11 35.23 -14.15 7.82
CA ASP A 11 34.52 -13.53 6.68
C ASP A 11 33.25 -14.20 6.17
N ALA A 12 32.41 -14.66 7.09
CA ALA A 12 30.97 -14.66 6.89
C ALA A 12 30.27 -13.74 7.90
N SER A 13 30.84 -12.57 8.14
CA SER A 13 30.02 -11.41 8.52
C SER A 13 29.21 -11.05 7.28
N ILE A 14 28.08 -11.73 7.08
CA ILE A 14 26.98 -11.15 6.30
C ILE A 14 26.58 -9.91 7.09
N SER A 15 27.22 -8.79 6.78
CA SER A 15 26.72 -7.48 7.12
C SER A 15 25.34 -7.43 6.48
N PHE A 16 24.32 -7.55 7.31
CA PHE A 16 22.95 -7.26 6.93
C PHE A 16 22.87 -5.74 6.80
N ASP A 17 23.43 -5.27 5.70
CA ASP A 17 23.23 -3.96 5.14
C ASP A 17 21.71 -3.80 4.93
N GLY A 18 21.08 -2.98 5.77
CA GLY A 18 19.69 -2.58 5.66
C GLY A 18 19.35 -1.74 4.42
N SER A 19 20.05 -1.94 3.29
CA SER A 19 19.79 -1.33 1.97
C SER A 19 18.88 -2.17 1.07
N LEU A 20 18.68 -3.47 1.33
CA LEU A 20 17.95 -4.35 0.40
C LEU A 20 16.43 -4.45 0.61
N PHE A 21 15.89 -3.88 1.69
CA PHE A 21 14.44 -3.76 1.82
C PHE A 21 13.98 -2.40 1.31
N THR A 22 13.68 -2.35 0.01
CA THR A 22 12.75 -1.35 -0.48
C THR A 22 11.45 -1.53 0.31
N ARG A 23 10.93 -0.45 0.91
CA ARG A 23 9.64 -0.51 1.63
C ARG A 23 8.50 -0.99 0.73
N TYR A 24 8.69 -0.89 -0.59
CA TYR A 24 7.79 -1.37 -1.61
C TYR A 24 8.39 -2.60 -2.29
N PRO A 25 7.84 -3.80 -2.02
CA PRO A 25 8.26 -5.04 -2.66
C PRO A 25 8.05 -5.04 -4.18
N PHE A 26 7.02 -4.36 -4.67
CA PHE A 26 6.64 -4.38 -6.09
C PHE A 26 6.90 -3.05 -6.78
N GLU A 27 7.19 -3.12 -8.08
CA GLU A 27 7.19 -1.93 -8.94
C GLU A 27 5.85 -1.86 -9.67
N ILE A 28 5.30 -0.65 -9.76
CA ILE A 28 4.05 -0.38 -10.46
C ILE A 28 4.36 0.62 -11.57
N ASP A 29 4.18 0.20 -12.82
CA ASP A 29 4.29 1.05 -14.01
C ASP A 29 3.00 0.92 -14.82
N SER A 30 2.21 2.00 -14.88
CA SER A 30 1.05 2.10 -15.79
C SER A 30 0.08 0.89 -15.71
N ASN A 31 -0.21 0.43 -14.48
CA ASN A 31 -0.99 -0.78 -14.11
C ASN A 31 -0.27 -2.13 -14.17
N LYS A 32 0.94 -2.18 -14.72
CA LYS A 32 1.76 -3.40 -14.68
C LYS A 32 2.50 -3.49 -13.37
N VAL A 33 2.37 -4.64 -12.71
CA VAL A 33 3.11 -4.97 -11.49
C VAL A 33 4.29 -5.85 -11.85
N SER A 34 5.50 -5.41 -11.52
CA SER A 34 6.72 -6.20 -11.64
C SER A 34 7.09 -6.79 -10.27
N ILE A 35 7.57 -8.03 -10.26
CA ILE A 35 7.96 -8.75 -9.03
C ILE A 35 9.47 -8.97 -9.08
N PRO A 36 10.27 -8.12 -8.43
CA PRO A 36 11.70 -8.35 -8.27
C PRO A 36 11.98 -9.69 -7.59
N SER A 37 13.07 -10.37 -7.97
CA SER A 37 13.40 -11.71 -7.44
C SER A 37 13.60 -11.74 -5.92
N PHE A 38 14.11 -10.65 -5.33
CA PHE A 38 14.33 -10.56 -3.87
C PHE A 38 13.02 -10.64 -3.06
N VAL A 39 11.87 -10.29 -3.65
CA VAL A 39 10.56 -10.41 -3.00
C VAL A 39 10.31 -11.85 -2.55
N LEU A 40 10.75 -12.82 -3.34
CA LEU A 40 10.55 -14.25 -3.06
C LEU A 40 11.43 -14.76 -1.90
N THR A 41 12.22 -13.90 -1.26
CA THR A 41 12.88 -14.20 0.02
C THR A 41 11.92 -14.10 1.21
N VAL A 42 10.80 -13.38 1.04
CA VAL A 42 9.74 -13.25 2.04
C VAL A 42 8.82 -14.45 1.95
N LYS A 43 8.65 -15.16 3.06
CA LYS A 43 7.94 -16.45 3.13
C LYS A 43 6.51 -16.37 2.57
N GLU A 44 5.77 -15.31 2.90
CA GLU A 44 4.38 -15.13 2.49
C GLU A 44 4.28 -14.97 0.96
N PHE A 45 5.15 -14.16 0.37
CA PHE A 45 5.21 -13.99 -1.09
C PHE A 45 5.70 -15.27 -1.79
N LYS A 46 6.73 -15.92 -1.24
CA LYS A 46 7.23 -17.19 -1.77
C LYS A 46 6.15 -18.27 -1.79
N SER A 47 5.36 -18.37 -0.72
CA SER A 47 4.29 -19.37 -0.62
C SER A 47 3.23 -19.20 -1.71
N LEU A 48 2.90 -17.94 -2.03
CA LEU A 48 1.94 -17.59 -3.07
C LEU A 48 2.51 -17.90 -4.48
N TYR A 49 3.77 -17.54 -4.72
CA TYR A 49 4.47 -17.85 -5.97
C TYR A 49 4.68 -19.35 -6.20
N ASP A 50 5.01 -20.10 -5.15
CA ASP A 50 5.27 -21.54 -5.23
C ASP A 50 3.99 -22.35 -5.42
N ARG A 51 2.83 -21.85 -4.96
CA ARG A 51 1.52 -22.50 -5.15
C ARG A 51 1.16 -22.59 -6.63
N ASP A 52 1.40 -21.53 -7.38
CA ASP A 52 1.12 -21.49 -8.81
C ASP A 52 2.04 -22.48 -9.55
N LYS A 53 1.45 -23.48 -10.20
CA LYS A 53 2.19 -24.50 -10.97
C LYS A 53 2.18 -24.24 -12.48
N THR A 54 1.55 -23.16 -12.92
CA THR A 54 1.60 -22.73 -14.32
C THR A 54 3.03 -22.38 -14.70
N LYS A 55 3.36 -22.57 -15.98
CA LYS A 55 4.68 -22.28 -16.52
C LYS A 55 5.07 -20.82 -16.33
N ASP A 56 4.12 -19.93 -16.59
CA ASP A 56 4.35 -18.48 -16.64
C ASP A 56 3.90 -17.76 -15.36
N LYS A 57 3.46 -18.51 -14.34
CA LYS A 57 3.07 -18.00 -13.02
C LYS A 57 1.91 -16.98 -13.07
N GLU A 58 0.96 -17.20 -13.98
CA GLU A 58 -0.15 -16.28 -14.25
C GLU A 58 -1.02 -16.02 -13.02
N GLN A 59 -1.33 -17.05 -12.23
CA GLN A 59 -2.12 -16.91 -11.01
C GLN A 59 -1.36 -16.11 -9.96
N ALA A 60 -0.09 -16.43 -9.73
CA ALA A 60 0.73 -15.70 -8.77
C ALA A 60 0.86 -14.23 -9.18
N LEU A 61 1.11 -13.94 -10.45
CA LEU A 61 1.17 -12.58 -10.99
C LEU A 61 -0.13 -11.82 -10.76
N SER A 62 -1.28 -12.43 -11.05
CA SER A 62 -2.59 -11.82 -10.81
C SER A 62 -2.82 -11.49 -9.34
N GLU A 63 -2.51 -12.43 -8.45
CA GLU A 63 -2.66 -12.26 -7.00
C GLU A 63 -1.67 -11.22 -6.42
N PHE A 64 -0.44 -11.15 -6.94
CA PHE A 64 0.49 -10.08 -6.58
C PHE A 64 0.01 -8.71 -7.08
N SER A 65 -0.57 -8.64 -8.28
CA SER A 65 -1.21 -7.42 -8.78
C SER A 65 -2.36 -6.97 -7.89
N TYR A 66 -3.22 -7.90 -7.44
CA TYR A 66 -4.26 -7.61 -6.46
C TYR A 66 -3.69 -6.99 -5.18
N ILE A 67 -2.63 -7.59 -4.62
CA ILE A 67 -1.99 -7.10 -3.39
C ILE A 67 -1.38 -5.71 -3.61
N ALA A 68 -0.64 -5.51 -4.71
CA ALA A 68 -0.04 -4.23 -5.04
C ALA A 68 -1.09 -3.13 -5.14
N HIS A 69 -2.15 -3.36 -5.93
CA HIS A 69 -3.14 -2.35 -6.22
C HIS A 69 -4.10 -2.06 -5.04
N SER A 70 -4.28 -3.03 -4.14
CA SER A 70 -5.09 -2.86 -2.93
C SER A 70 -4.37 -2.09 -1.83
N GLU A 71 -3.06 -2.30 -1.66
CA GLU A 71 -2.33 -1.77 -0.51
C GLU A 71 -1.42 -0.57 -0.83
N ASP A 72 -0.90 -0.48 -2.05
CA ASP A 72 0.11 0.52 -2.38
C ASP A 72 -0.52 1.91 -2.60
N VAL A 73 -0.01 2.92 -1.89
CA VAL A 73 -0.45 4.32 -2.06
C VAL A 73 -0.10 4.89 -3.44
N ARG A 74 0.81 4.26 -4.18
CA ARG A 74 1.19 4.61 -5.55
C ARG A 74 0.24 3.97 -6.57
N SER A 75 -0.67 3.11 -6.12
CA SER A 75 -1.65 2.44 -6.98
C SER A 75 -2.51 3.48 -7.71
N PRO A 76 -2.76 3.29 -9.02
CA PRO A 76 -3.67 4.15 -9.78
C PRO A 76 -5.13 4.02 -9.31
N TYR A 77 -5.46 2.93 -8.60
CA TYR A 77 -6.80 2.71 -8.03
C TYR A 77 -7.04 3.51 -6.76
N ARG A 78 -6.04 4.22 -6.21
CA ARG A 78 -6.12 4.83 -4.86
C ARG A 78 -7.23 5.87 -4.69
N GLU A 79 -7.66 6.52 -5.77
CA GLU A 79 -8.69 7.56 -5.74
C GLU A 79 -10.11 6.97 -5.70
N MET A 80 -10.23 5.65 -5.89
CA MET A 80 -11.52 4.95 -5.78
C MET A 80 -11.87 4.73 -4.31
N GLN A 81 -13.15 4.95 -3.97
CA GLN A 81 -13.70 4.62 -2.66
C GLN A 81 -13.42 3.16 -2.28
N ASP A 82 -13.08 2.90 -1.02
CA ASP A 82 -12.55 1.62 -0.56
C ASP A 82 -13.39 0.39 -0.96
N GLU A 83 -14.71 0.43 -0.81
CA GLU A 83 -15.58 -0.70 -1.17
C GLU A 83 -15.65 -0.92 -2.68
N HIS A 84 -15.77 0.14 -3.46
CA HIS A 84 -15.78 0.04 -4.92
C HIS A 84 -14.42 -0.45 -5.43
N ARG A 85 -13.32 0.08 -4.89
CA ARG A 85 -11.95 -0.35 -5.17
C ARG A 85 -11.77 -1.84 -4.88
N LYS A 86 -12.20 -2.31 -3.72
CA LYS A 86 -12.12 -3.72 -3.32
C LYS A 86 -12.89 -4.62 -4.31
N GLN A 87 -14.08 -4.22 -4.72
CA GLN A 87 -14.88 -4.98 -5.69
C GLN A 87 -14.19 -5.02 -7.07
N THR A 88 -13.74 -3.87 -7.58
CA THR A 88 -13.03 -3.77 -8.86
C THR A 88 -11.80 -4.67 -8.89
N LEU A 89 -10.95 -4.58 -7.87
CA LEU A 89 -9.72 -5.38 -7.81
C LEU A 89 -9.99 -6.88 -7.71
N LYS A 90 -11.06 -7.31 -7.01
CA LYS A 90 -11.46 -8.71 -7.00
C LYS A 90 -11.90 -9.20 -8.37
N GLN A 91 -12.70 -8.41 -9.09
CA GLN A 91 -13.15 -8.78 -10.42
C GLN A 91 -11.98 -8.91 -11.40
N GLU A 92 -11.07 -7.94 -11.37
CA GLU A 92 -9.93 -7.89 -12.30
C GLU A 92 -8.88 -8.97 -12.02
N TYR A 93 -8.56 -9.24 -10.74
CA TYR A 93 -7.40 -10.05 -10.39
C TYR A 93 -7.71 -11.37 -9.69
N LEU A 94 -8.92 -11.53 -9.12
CA LEU A 94 -9.33 -12.71 -8.36
C LEU A 94 -10.58 -13.39 -8.95
N ALA A 95 -10.98 -13.04 -10.19
CA ALA A 95 -12.19 -13.54 -10.84
C ALA A 95 -13.45 -13.39 -9.97
N GLY A 96 -13.54 -12.27 -9.25
CA GLY A 96 -14.66 -11.93 -8.36
C GLY A 96 -14.65 -12.65 -7.00
N LYS A 97 -13.65 -13.48 -6.70
CA LYS A 97 -13.56 -14.23 -5.45
C LYS A 97 -12.93 -13.40 -4.33
N GLU A 98 -13.25 -13.75 -3.09
CA GLU A 98 -12.53 -13.24 -1.92
C GLU A 98 -11.07 -13.73 -1.92
N PRO A 99 -10.12 -12.92 -1.42
CA PRO A 99 -8.75 -13.37 -1.22
C PRO A 99 -8.72 -14.56 -0.27
N ASP A 100 -8.08 -15.64 -0.70
CA ASP A 100 -7.88 -16.80 0.17
C ASP A 100 -6.82 -16.53 1.26
N ARG A 101 -6.58 -17.53 2.11
CA ARG A 101 -5.65 -17.42 3.24
C ARG A 101 -4.24 -16.98 2.80
N LEU A 102 -3.70 -17.51 1.71
CA LEU A 102 -2.34 -17.16 1.28
C LEU A 102 -2.29 -15.75 0.71
N VAL A 103 -3.30 -15.34 -0.05
CA VAL A 103 -3.42 -13.97 -0.55
C VAL A 103 -3.55 -12.98 0.61
N ALA A 104 -4.38 -13.28 1.60
CA ALA A 104 -4.56 -12.43 2.79
C ALA A 104 -3.29 -12.32 3.64
N GLU A 105 -2.54 -13.41 3.83
CA GLU A 105 -1.25 -13.40 4.54
C GLU A 105 -0.20 -12.55 3.80
N ALA A 106 -0.11 -12.71 2.47
CA ALA A 106 0.78 -11.90 1.64
C ALA A 106 0.36 -10.42 1.63
N GLN A 107 -0.94 -10.13 1.54
CA GLN A 107 -1.48 -8.77 1.64
C GLN A 107 -1.12 -8.11 2.97
N LYS A 108 -1.29 -8.82 4.09
CA LYS A 108 -0.91 -8.34 5.41
C LYS A 108 0.59 -8.05 5.47
N LYS A 109 1.43 -8.96 4.96
CA LYS A 109 2.88 -8.76 4.91
C LYS A 109 3.26 -7.53 4.08
N TYR A 110 2.62 -7.34 2.92
CA TYR A 110 2.83 -6.16 2.08
C TYR A 110 2.47 -4.87 2.83
N SER A 111 1.28 -4.84 3.46
CA SER A 111 0.82 -3.73 4.30
C SER A 111 1.81 -3.40 5.43
N GLU A 112 2.38 -4.41 6.11
CA GLU A 112 3.40 -4.20 7.15
C GLU A 112 4.68 -3.54 6.63
N LEU A 113 5.10 -3.88 5.41
CA LEU A 113 6.32 -3.32 4.79
C LEU A 113 6.10 -1.89 4.26
N CYS A 114 4.95 -1.64 3.65
CA CYS A 114 4.67 -0.37 2.94
C CYS A 114 4.00 0.71 3.80
N ASN A 115 3.19 0.34 4.80
CA ASN A 115 2.33 1.30 5.51
C ASN A 115 3.07 2.01 6.66
N THR A 116 3.76 3.09 6.30
CA THR A 116 4.39 4.03 7.22
C THR A 116 3.35 4.85 8.01
N ARG A 117 3.77 5.58 9.05
CA ARG A 117 2.84 6.42 9.83
C ARG A 117 2.12 7.47 8.96
N PRO A 118 2.81 8.23 8.09
CA PRO A 118 2.14 9.15 7.16
C PRO A 118 1.15 8.46 6.23
N ILE A 119 1.49 7.28 5.71
CA ILE A 119 0.60 6.51 4.82
C ILE A 119 -0.65 6.02 5.54
N LYS A 120 -0.51 5.49 6.77
CA LYS A 120 -1.65 5.08 7.59
C LYS A 120 -2.57 6.26 7.89
N LEU A 121 -1.99 7.43 8.17
CA LEU A 121 -2.75 8.65 8.39
C LEU A 121 -3.50 9.08 7.13
N LEU A 122 -2.85 9.03 5.95
CA LEU A 122 -3.49 9.35 4.68
C LEU A 122 -4.68 8.43 4.38
N LYS A 123 -4.51 7.12 4.54
CA LYS A 123 -5.60 6.13 4.36
C LYS A 123 -6.77 6.41 5.30
N ALA A 124 -6.49 6.69 6.58
CA ALA A 124 -7.53 7.04 7.56
C ALA A 124 -8.24 8.36 7.21
N ALA A 125 -7.51 9.36 6.71
CA ALA A 125 -8.07 10.63 6.28
C ALA A 125 -9.01 10.46 5.08
N TYR A 126 -8.61 9.71 4.04
CA TYR A 126 -9.49 9.40 2.90
C TYR A 126 -10.76 8.67 3.34
N SER A 127 -10.66 7.65 4.21
CA SER A 127 -11.83 6.97 4.76
C SER A 127 -12.78 7.91 5.53
N GLY A 128 -12.23 8.90 6.23
CA GLY A 128 -13.01 9.96 6.86
C GLY A 128 -13.73 10.86 5.85
N CYS A 129 -13.03 11.25 4.77
CA CYS A 129 -13.62 12.02 3.67
C CYS A 129 -14.77 11.25 2.98
N ASP A 130 -14.60 9.95 2.73
CA ASP A 130 -15.64 9.11 2.12
C ASP A 130 -16.93 9.09 2.95
N LYS A 131 -16.80 8.97 4.28
CA LYS A 131 -17.94 9.02 5.20
C LYS A 131 -18.62 10.39 5.22
N LEU A 132 -17.84 11.47 5.12
CA LEU A 132 -18.40 12.82 5.00
C LEU A 132 -19.14 13.00 3.67
N MET A 133 -18.58 12.49 2.57
CA MET A 133 -19.26 12.51 1.26
C MET A 133 -20.58 11.74 1.33
N GLU A 134 -20.59 10.56 1.92
CA GLU A 134 -21.80 9.76 2.11
C GLU A 134 -22.85 10.48 2.97
N TYR A 135 -22.43 11.12 4.07
CA TYR A 135 -23.30 11.98 4.88
C TYR A 135 -23.93 13.11 4.05
N PHE A 136 -23.14 13.85 3.27
CA PHE A 136 -23.67 14.94 2.45
C PHE A 136 -24.61 14.47 1.34
N HIS A 137 -24.44 13.25 0.82
CA HIS A 137 -25.32 12.66 -0.19
C HIS A 137 -26.63 12.10 0.41
N SER A 138 -26.60 11.60 1.64
CA SER A 138 -27.72 10.87 2.25
C SER A 138 -28.59 11.71 3.18
N VAL A 139 -28.13 12.89 3.61
CA VAL A 139 -28.88 13.75 4.53
C VAL A 139 -30.21 14.23 3.95
N ASP A 140 -31.31 13.89 4.63
CA ASP A 140 -32.65 14.40 4.33
C ASP A 140 -33.05 15.48 5.35
N LEU A 141 -33.27 16.70 4.88
CA LEU A 141 -33.66 17.84 5.72
C LEU A 141 -35.14 17.83 6.12
N ASN A 142 -35.94 16.90 5.58
CA ASN A 142 -37.35 16.73 5.93
C ASN A 142 -37.58 15.56 6.88
N GLU A 143 -36.53 14.82 7.23
CA GLU A 143 -36.62 13.69 8.15
C GLU A 143 -37.06 14.17 9.54
N VAL A 144 -38.12 13.56 10.08
CA VAL A 144 -38.67 13.86 11.40
C VAL A 144 -38.62 12.63 12.30
N ASP A 145 -38.36 12.85 13.58
CA ASP A 145 -38.42 11.80 14.61
C ASP A 145 -39.87 11.43 14.98
N GLU A 146 -40.03 10.45 15.88
CA GLU A 146 -41.33 10.02 16.40
C GLU A 146 -42.14 11.14 17.07
N GLN A 147 -41.49 12.26 17.41
CA GLN A 147 -42.09 13.43 18.06
C GLN A 147 -42.39 14.56 17.04
N GLY A 148 -42.17 14.31 15.74
CA GLY A 148 -42.41 15.28 14.66
C GLY A 148 -41.36 16.38 14.57
N LYS A 149 -40.20 16.23 15.23
CA LYS A 149 -39.11 17.19 15.18
C LYS A 149 -38.10 16.80 14.10
N LEU A 150 -37.58 17.79 13.38
CA LEU A 150 -36.54 17.58 12.38
C LEU A 150 -35.30 16.91 13.00
N VAL A 151 -34.93 15.76 12.43
CA VAL A 151 -33.73 14.99 12.77
C VAL A 151 -32.49 15.76 12.31
N ASN A 152 -32.50 16.22 11.06
CA ASN A 152 -31.38 16.93 10.45
C ASN A 152 -31.70 18.43 10.30
N LYS A 153 -30.81 19.29 10.82
CA LYS A 153 -30.97 20.74 10.70
C LYS A 153 -30.16 21.30 9.54
N ALA A 154 -30.79 22.14 8.72
CA ALA A 154 -30.12 22.85 7.63
C ALA A 154 -28.91 23.69 8.11
N THR A 155 -28.98 24.23 9.33
CA THR A 155 -27.87 24.98 9.95
C THR A 155 -26.65 24.11 10.25
N ASP A 156 -26.88 22.86 10.68
CA ASP A 156 -25.78 21.91 10.95
C ASP A 156 -25.15 21.45 9.63
N LEU A 157 -25.97 21.21 8.60
CA LEU A 157 -25.49 20.91 7.25
C LEU A 157 -24.61 22.05 6.69
N ALA A 158 -25.08 23.29 6.77
CA ALA A 158 -24.33 24.46 6.30
C ALA A 158 -23.02 24.66 7.07
N ARG A 159 -23.02 24.43 8.39
CA ARG A 159 -21.81 24.48 9.22
C ARG A 159 -20.82 23.40 8.81
N ASN A 160 -21.26 22.15 8.70
CA ASN A 160 -20.40 21.04 8.32
C ASN A 160 -19.79 21.24 6.93
N LEU A 161 -20.56 21.79 5.98
CA LEU A 161 -20.07 22.10 4.64
C LEU A 161 -18.96 23.16 4.65
N LYS A 162 -19.04 24.16 5.54
CA LYS A 162 -18.01 25.18 5.71
C LYS A 162 -16.66 24.58 6.17
N GLU A 163 -16.70 23.55 7.01
CA GLU A 163 -15.49 22.87 7.54
C GLU A 163 -14.77 22.02 6.48
N VAL A 164 -15.44 21.64 5.39
CA VAL A 164 -14.86 20.81 4.31
C VAL A 164 -13.60 21.46 3.72
N GLY A 165 -13.57 22.79 3.60
CA GLY A 165 -12.39 23.49 3.10
C GLY A 165 -11.14 23.21 3.94
N GLY A 166 -11.26 23.24 5.27
CA GLY A 166 -10.16 22.95 6.19
C GLY A 166 -9.70 21.50 6.13
N ILE A 167 -10.64 20.56 5.93
CA ILE A 167 -10.33 19.14 5.76
C ILE A 167 -9.50 18.91 4.48
N VAL A 168 -9.87 19.54 3.37
CA VAL A 168 -9.11 19.46 2.10
C VAL A 168 -7.70 20.02 2.26
N GLU A 169 -7.52 21.13 2.98
CA GLU A 169 -6.20 21.68 3.27
C GLU A 169 -5.35 20.76 4.15
N ALA A 170 -5.96 20.15 5.17
CA ALA A 170 -5.28 19.17 6.03
C ALA A 170 -4.84 17.93 5.23
N LEU A 171 -5.70 17.44 4.33
CA LEU A 171 -5.42 16.29 3.48
C LEU A 171 -4.22 16.54 2.55
N LYS A 172 -4.16 17.71 1.90
CA LYS A 172 -3.01 18.12 1.08
C LYS A 172 -1.69 18.08 1.85
N LYS A 173 -1.69 18.55 3.11
CA LYS A 173 -0.50 18.49 3.97
C LYS A 173 -0.07 17.04 4.25
N ILE A 174 -1.01 16.13 4.48
CA ILE A 174 -0.71 14.71 4.68
C ILE A 174 -0.17 14.07 3.39
N GLU A 175 -0.75 14.39 2.23
CA GLU A 175 -0.24 13.94 0.93
C GLU A 175 1.19 14.40 0.70
N ASP A 176 1.53 15.64 1.04
CA ASP A 176 2.89 16.16 0.89
C ASP A 176 3.88 15.45 1.83
N LEU A 177 3.47 15.11 3.06
CA LEU A 177 4.28 14.26 3.95
C LEU A 177 4.52 12.86 3.36
N VAL A 178 3.50 12.27 2.72
CA VAL A 178 3.64 10.98 2.03
C VAL A 178 4.56 11.11 0.82
N LYS A 179 4.43 12.16 0.00
CA LYS A 179 5.34 12.42 -1.13
C LYS A 179 6.79 12.56 -0.67
N GLN A 180 7.02 13.25 0.46
CA GLN A 180 8.34 13.36 1.06
C GLN A 180 8.85 11.99 1.52
N ASP A 181 8.06 11.22 2.28
CA ASP A 181 8.42 9.87 2.74
C ASP A 181 8.80 8.96 1.55
N LEU A 182 8.00 8.97 0.49
CA LEU A 182 8.26 8.25 -0.77
C LEU A 182 9.56 8.71 -1.45
N SER A 183 9.82 10.02 -1.47
CA SER A 183 11.01 10.60 -2.10
C SER A 183 12.29 10.27 -1.34
N PHE A 184 12.26 10.28 0.00
CA PHE A 184 13.37 9.84 0.84
C PHE A 184 13.72 8.36 0.58
N GLN A 185 12.71 7.49 0.39
CA GLN A 185 12.97 6.11 -0.01
C GLN A 185 13.68 6.02 -1.36
N LYS A 186 13.25 6.80 -2.36
CA LYS A 186 13.90 6.84 -3.69
C LYS A 186 15.34 7.37 -3.64
N ALA A 187 15.61 8.40 -2.83
CA ALA A 187 16.94 8.99 -2.70
C ALA A 187 17.95 8.03 -2.04
N LYS A 188 17.51 7.27 -1.02
CA LYS A 188 18.34 6.22 -0.38
C LYS A 188 18.81 5.16 -1.39
N ILE A 189 18.02 4.86 -2.42
CA ILE A 189 18.37 3.90 -3.49
C ILE A 189 19.49 4.42 -4.40
N ARG A 190 19.65 5.75 -4.54
CA ARG A 190 20.66 6.36 -5.43
C ARG A 190 21.95 6.81 -4.71
N GLY A 191 21.93 6.88 -3.38
CA GLY A 191 23.04 7.39 -2.57
C GLY A 191 24.24 6.46 -2.38
N ASN A 192 24.32 5.33 -3.11
CA ASN A 192 25.40 4.34 -2.98
C ASN A 192 26.34 4.29 -4.19
N ALA A 193 26.39 5.35 -5.00
CA ALA A 193 27.44 5.52 -6.00
C ALA A 193 28.64 6.19 -5.33
N GLU A 194 29.67 5.43 -4.98
CA GLU A 194 31.00 5.99 -4.72
C GLU A 194 31.45 6.73 -5.99
N VAL A 195 31.68 8.04 -5.87
CA VAL A 195 32.40 8.79 -6.90
C VAL A 195 33.84 8.26 -6.86
N ASN A 196 34.24 7.51 -7.89
CA ASN A 196 35.61 7.04 -8.01
C ASN A 196 36.56 8.24 -7.96
N GLU A 197 37.53 8.17 -7.05
CA GLU A 197 38.48 9.23 -6.69
C GLU A 197 39.59 9.41 -7.75
N TRP A 198 39.24 9.41 -9.04
CA TRP A 198 40.18 9.57 -10.16
C TRP A 198 39.85 10.75 -11.09
N GLU A 199 38.99 11.67 -10.67
CA GLU A 199 38.87 12.98 -11.33
C GLU A 199 39.55 14.07 -10.48
N LYS A 200 40.88 14.11 -10.55
CA LYS A 200 41.70 15.32 -10.30
C LYS A 200 42.81 15.41 -11.34
#